data_AF-A0A9E4L7L1-F1
#
_entry.id   AF-A0A9E4L7L1-F1
#
_cell.length_a   1.000
_cell.length_b   1.000
_cell.length_c   1.000
_cell.angle_alpha   90.00
_cell.angle_beta   90.00
_cell.angle_gamma   90.00
#
_symmetry.space_group_name_H-M   'P 1'
#
loop_
_entity.id
_entity.type
_entity.pdbx_description
1 polymer ?
#
loop_
_entity_poly.entity_id
_entity_poly.type
_entity_poly.pdbx_seq_one_letter_code
_entity_poly.pdbx_strand_id
1 'polypeptide(L)'
;MKHVYSVVILALSLVLCWTSSTDARFSYPEAPPYVRLSGVLLPLEDQHDAGLRSLTVFVHGQLWRFQLDAVEEVTQGNHARLELRDLLWGSIRLYGSPGLIASLQHAGKHLTIEGHLHTRERRLLVTAAEETPAVARIH
;
A
#
# COMPACT_ATOMS: atom_id res chain seq x y z
N MET A 1 45.94 -26.05 29.45
CA MET A 1 44.50 -26.37 29.39
C MET A 1 43.58 -25.15 29.12
N LYS A 2 44.09 -23.90 29.04
CA LYS A 2 43.25 -22.70 28.78
C LYS A 2 42.92 -22.44 27.30
N HIS A 3 43.71 -22.98 26.37
CA HIS A 3 43.52 -22.73 24.92
C HIS A 3 42.44 -23.59 24.24
N VAL A 4 42.01 -24.69 24.88
CA VAL A 4 41.00 -25.59 24.29
C VAL A 4 39.59 -24.96 24.36
N TYR A 5 39.28 -24.23 25.43
CA TYR A 5 38.00 -23.56 25.60
C TYR A 5 37.77 -22.43 24.58
N SER A 6 38.84 -21.77 24.14
CA SER A 6 38.73 -20.64 23.19
C SER A 6 38.31 -21.09 21.80
N VAL A 7 38.69 -22.30 21.38
CA VAL A 7 38.32 -22.86 20.07
C VAL A 7 36.89 -23.38 20.09
N VAL A 8 36.45 -23.97 21.22
CA VAL A 8 35.08 -24.50 21.37
C VAL A 8 34.05 -23.38 21.39
N ILE A 9 34.33 -22.25 22.04
CA ILE A 9 33.41 -21.10 22.08
C ILE A 9 33.29 -20.44 20.69
N LEU A 10 34.38 -20.37 19.94
CA LEU A 10 34.37 -19.81 18.59
C LEU A 10 33.56 -20.70 17.63
N ALA A 11 33.72 -22.02 17.72
CA ALA A 11 32.94 -22.96 16.91
C ALA A 11 31.44 -22.92 17.25
N LEU A 12 31.08 -22.73 18.53
CA LEU A 12 29.69 -22.64 18.97
C LEU A 12 29.00 -21.35 18.44
N SER A 13 29.75 -20.25 18.30
CA SER A 13 29.23 -18.99 17.77
C SER A 13 28.94 -19.03 16.27
N LEU A 14 29.68 -19.82 15.49
CA LEU A 14 29.46 -19.93 14.03
C LEU A 14 28.18 -20.71 13.68
N VAL A 15 27.75 -21.64 14.52
CA VAL A 15 26.55 -22.47 14.28
C VAL A 15 25.26 -21.70 14.58
N LEU A 16 25.30 -20.71 15.46
CA LEU A 16 24.14 -19.87 15.82
C LEU A 16 23.79 -18.81 14.76
N CYS A 17 24.64 -18.58 13.75
CA CYS A 17 24.35 -17.63 12.66
C CYS A 17 23.47 -18.19 11.54
N TRP A 18 23.04 -19.46 11.61
CA TRP A 18 22.28 -20.12 10.52
C TRP A 18 20.79 -20.30 10.81
N THR A 19 20.28 -19.72 11.90
CA THR A 19 18.85 -19.73 12.25
C THR A 19 18.48 -18.30 12.62
N SER A 20 17.66 -17.53 11.91
CA SER A 20 16.44 -17.89 11.22
C SER A 20 16.13 -16.79 10.20
N SER A 21 16.10 -17.11 8.92
CA SER A 21 15.27 -16.34 7.99
C SER A 21 13.83 -16.72 8.32
N THR A 22 13.23 -16.04 9.29
CA THR A 22 11.78 -16.05 9.44
C THR A 22 11.24 -15.35 8.20
N ASP A 23 11.02 -16.11 7.13
CA ASP A 23 10.14 -15.69 6.05
C ASP A 23 8.80 -15.39 6.71
N ALA A 24 8.53 -14.11 6.94
CA ALA A 24 7.19 -13.63 7.19
C ALA A 24 6.38 -14.04 5.97
N ARG A 25 5.79 -15.24 6.01
CA ARG A 25 4.83 -15.71 5.02
C ARG A 25 3.61 -14.83 5.17
N PHE A 26 3.65 -13.65 4.55
CA PHE A 26 2.47 -12.89 4.25
C PHE A 26 1.58 -13.81 3.41
N SER A 27 0.51 -14.29 4.03
CA SER A 27 -0.45 -15.15 3.39
C SER A 27 -1.26 -14.28 2.43
N TYR A 28 -0.75 -14.10 1.22
CA TYR A 28 -1.44 -13.35 0.18
C TYR A 28 -2.68 -14.14 -0.25
N PRO A 29 -3.85 -13.49 -0.39
CA PRO A 29 -5.03 -14.16 -0.92
C PRO A 29 -4.77 -14.67 -2.34
N GLU A 30 -5.42 -15.78 -2.69
CA GLU A 30 -5.28 -16.45 -3.99
C GLU A 30 -5.74 -15.57 -5.17
N ALA A 31 -6.59 -14.58 -4.90
CA ALA A 31 -7.01 -13.55 -5.84
C ALA A 31 -6.76 -12.14 -5.26
N PRO A 32 -6.39 -11.15 -6.10
CA PRO A 32 -6.18 -9.78 -5.66
C PRO A 32 -7.51 -9.18 -5.16
N PRO A 33 -7.55 -8.65 -3.92
CA PRO A 33 -8.76 -8.09 -3.33
C PRO A 33 -9.28 -6.92 -4.17
N TYR A 34 -10.60 -6.85 -4.33
CA TYR A 34 -11.25 -5.70 -4.94
C TYR A 34 -11.48 -4.64 -3.87
N VAL A 35 -10.89 -3.47 -4.04
CA VAL A 35 -10.88 -2.39 -3.05
C VAL A 35 -11.51 -1.13 -3.60
N ARG A 36 -12.08 -0.32 -2.70
CA ARG A 36 -12.51 1.05 -2.93
C ARG A 36 -11.70 1.98 -2.04
N LEU A 37 -11.03 2.94 -2.65
CA LEU A 37 -10.23 3.97 -1.98
C LEU A 37 -10.92 5.32 -2.21
N SER A 38 -11.24 6.03 -1.13
CA SER A 38 -11.81 7.37 -1.22
C SER A 38 -10.87 8.38 -0.57
N GLY A 39 -10.68 9.54 -1.19
CA GLY A 39 -9.71 10.50 -0.73
C GLY A 39 -9.47 11.66 -1.68
N VAL A 40 -8.49 12.50 -1.36
CA VAL A 40 -8.08 13.65 -2.19
C VAL A 40 -6.75 13.36 -2.86
N LEU A 41 -6.66 13.62 -4.17
CA LEU A 41 -5.40 13.56 -4.90
C LEU A 41 -4.70 14.93 -4.87
N LEU A 42 -3.51 14.98 -4.30
CA LEU A 42 -2.70 16.18 -4.11
C LEU A 42 -1.35 16.03 -4.84
N PRO A 43 -0.78 17.12 -5.37
CA PRO A 43 0.61 17.17 -5.79
C PRO A 43 1.52 16.72 -4.63
N LEU A 44 2.61 16.02 -4.95
CA LEU A 44 3.53 15.52 -3.92
C LEU A 44 4.19 16.66 -3.11
N GLU A 45 4.35 17.83 -3.76
CA GLU A 45 4.98 19.04 -3.21
C GLU A 45 4.15 19.71 -2.11
N ASP A 46 2.84 19.47 -2.06
CA ASP A 46 1.97 20.01 -1.02
C ASP A 46 2.20 19.24 0.29
N GLN A 47 3.16 19.73 1.10
CA GLN A 47 3.53 19.20 2.42
C GLN A 47 2.56 19.62 3.54
N HIS A 48 1.25 19.67 3.28
CA HIS A 48 0.32 19.75 4.40
C HIS A 48 0.41 18.46 5.20
N ASP A 49 0.53 18.58 6.52
CA ASP A 49 0.69 17.47 7.47
C ASP A 49 -0.19 16.29 7.06
N ALA A 50 0.47 15.31 6.44
CA ALA A 50 -0.19 14.11 5.98
C ALA A 50 -0.53 13.34 7.26
N GLY A 51 -1.75 13.54 7.75
CA GLY A 51 -2.33 12.66 8.74
C GLY A 51 -2.11 11.20 8.33
N LEU A 52 -2.10 10.29 9.32
CA LEU A 52 -1.66 8.89 9.26
C LEU A 52 -2.19 7.99 8.11
N ARG A 53 -2.95 8.51 7.14
CA ARG A 53 -3.56 7.81 6.02
C ARG A 53 -3.26 8.52 4.69
N SER A 54 -2.01 8.54 4.26
CA SER A 54 -1.66 9.03 2.91
C SER A 54 -0.90 7.97 2.12
N LEU A 55 -1.24 7.84 0.85
CA LEU A 55 -0.64 6.88 -0.06
C LEU A 55 0.02 7.61 -1.22
N THR A 56 1.27 7.27 -1.54
CA THR A 56 1.89 7.81 -2.74
C THR A 56 1.39 7.03 -3.95
N VAL A 57 0.72 7.67 -4.89
CA VAL A 57 0.25 7.03 -6.12
C VAL A 57 1.06 7.50 -7.32
N PHE A 58 1.34 6.58 -8.23
CA PHE A 58 1.94 6.90 -9.52
C PHE A 58 0.86 6.91 -10.60
N VAL A 59 0.60 8.09 -11.15
CA VAL A 59 -0.42 8.33 -12.19
C VAL A 59 0.30 8.88 -13.41
N HIS A 60 0.24 8.14 -14.52
CA HIS A 60 0.77 8.58 -15.82
C HIS A 60 2.26 9.01 -15.85
N GLY A 61 3.11 8.44 -15.01
CA GLY A 61 4.52 8.85 -14.94
C GLY A 61 4.84 9.82 -13.80
N GLN A 62 3.83 10.36 -13.13
CA GLN A 62 3.98 11.37 -12.10
C GLN A 62 3.59 10.83 -10.73
N LEU A 63 4.33 11.23 -9.70
CA LEU A 63 4.01 10.92 -8.31
C LEU A 63 3.00 11.92 -7.77
N TRP A 64 1.99 11.40 -7.10
CA TRP A 64 0.95 12.15 -6.41
C TRP A 64 0.80 11.61 -5.01
N ARG A 65 0.26 12.44 -4.12
CA ARG A 65 -0.16 12.03 -2.77
C ARG A 65 -1.67 11.85 -2.79
N PHE A 66 -2.14 10.64 -2.49
CA PHE A 66 -3.54 10.36 -2.28
C PHE A 66 -3.82 10.34 -0.78
N GLN A 67 -4.47 11.37 -0.27
CA GLN A 67 -4.88 11.46 1.12
C GLN A 67 -6.15 10.63 1.31
N LEU A 68 -6.02 9.49 1.97
CA LEU A 68 -7.09 8.51 2.14
C LEU A 68 -8.04 8.92 3.26
N ASP A 69 -9.32 9.06 2.94
CA ASP A 69 -10.40 9.15 3.92
C ASP A 69 -10.87 7.76 4.34
N ALA A 70 -11.09 6.89 3.36
CA ALA A 70 -11.62 5.54 3.56
C ALA A 70 -10.95 4.53 2.62
N VAL A 71 -10.83 3.30 3.12
CA VAL A 71 -10.43 2.11 2.37
C VAL A 71 -11.43 1.02 2.70
N GLU A 72 -12.11 0.51 1.69
CA GLU A 72 -13.09 -0.56 1.81
C GLU A 72 -12.63 -1.73 0.95
N GLU A 73 -12.61 -2.93 1.52
CA GLU A 73 -12.53 -4.15 0.72
C GLU A 73 -13.96 -4.51 0.30
N VAL A 74 -14.20 -4.50 -1.00
CA VAL A 74 -15.52 -4.72 -1.60
C VAL A 74 -15.77 -6.22 -1.87
N THR A 75 -14.72 -7.04 -1.90
CA THR A 75 -14.85 -8.50 -2.03
C THR A 75 -15.54 -9.10 -0.79
N GLN A 76 -16.72 -9.69 -0.97
CA GLN A 76 -17.40 -10.48 0.06
C GLN A 76 -16.69 -11.82 0.25
N GLY A 77 -15.68 -11.84 1.09
CA GLY A 77 -15.02 -13.05 1.52
C GLY A 77 -14.20 -12.74 2.75
N ASN A 78 -14.13 -13.69 3.68
CA ASN A 78 -13.34 -13.60 4.91
C ASN A 78 -11.82 -13.68 4.59
N HIS A 79 -11.38 -12.88 3.62
CA HIS A 79 -9.99 -12.73 3.24
C HIS A 79 -9.41 -11.61 4.10
N ALA A 80 -8.16 -11.80 4.49
CA ALA A 80 -7.46 -11.02 5.50
C ALA A 80 -7.80 -9.52 5.37
N ARG A 81 -8.54 -9.00 6.37
CA ARG A 81 -8.90 -7.58 6.50
C ARG A 81 -7.70 -6.75 6.07
N LEU A 82 -7.79 -6.17 4.88
CA LEU A 82 -6.68 -5.43 4.27
C LEU A 82 -6.23 -4.37 5.26
N GLU A 83 -5.08 -4.59 5.92
CA GLU A 83 -4.64 -3.65 6.92
C GLU A 83 -4.17 -2.42 6.17
N LEU A 84 -4.68 -1.25 6.56
CA LEU A 84 -4.24 0.02 5.98
C LEU A 84 -2.71 0.16 6.00
N ARG A 85 -2.03 -0.46 6.98
CA ARG A 85 -0.56 -0.56 7.02
C ARG A 85 0.05 -1.17 5.78
N ASP A 86 -0.56 -2.20 5.21
CA ASP A 86 -0.05 -2.89 4.01
C ASP A 86 -0.06 -1.97 2.78
N LEU A 87 -0.99 -1.01 2.75
CA LEU A 87 -1.10 0.00 1.71
C LEU A 87 -0.15 1.19 1.94
N LEU A 88 0.10 1.55 3.20
CA LEU A 88 0.85 2.76 3.56
C LEU A 88 2.37 2.62 3.41
N TRP A 89 2.90 1.41 3.18
CA TRP A 89 4.33 1.18 3.00
C TRP A 89 4.81 1.48 1.58
N GLY A 90 4.85 2.75 1.18
CA GLY A 90 5.51 3.29 -0.02
C GLY A 90 4.56 3.71 -1.15
N SER A 91 5.01 3.68 -2.41
CA SER A 91 4.17 4.04 -3.57
C SER A 91 3.40 2.87 -4.20
N ILE A 92 2.17 3.14 -4.63
CA ILE A 92 1.34 2.22 -5.43
C ILE A 92 1.20 2.79 -6.84
N ARG A 93 1.32 1.94 -7.86
CA ARG A 93 1.09 2.34 -9.25
C ARG A 93 -0.36 2.13 -9.64
N LEU A 94 -1.02 3.19 -10.11
CA LEU A 94 -2.35 3.08 -10.71
C LEU A 94 -2.21 2.71 -12.18
N TYR A 95 -2.97 1.72 -12.64
CA TYR A 95 -3.01 1.31 -14.04
C TYR A 95 -4.42 0.87 -14.43
N GLY A 96 -4.78 1.00 -15.70
CA GLY A 96 -6.14 0.78 -16.18
C GLY A 96 -6.31 1.31 -17.59
N SER A 97 -7.55 1.52 -18.02
CA SER A 97 -7.80 2.13 -19.33
C SER A 97 -7.25 3.57 -19.38
N PRO A 98 -6.67 4.02 -20.51
CA PRO A 98 -6.05 5.33 -20.60
C PRO A 98 -6.99 6.49 -20.23
N GLY A 99 -8.27 6.40 -20.62
CA GLY A 99 -9.26 7.43 -20.31
C GLY A 99 -9.57 7.54 -18.81
N LEU A 100 -9.56 6.41 -18.10
CA LEU A 100 -9.80 6.37 -16.66
C LEU A 100 -8.57 6.86 -15.87
N ILE A 101 -7.37 6.45 -16.27
CA ILE A 101 -6.15 6.95 -15.64
C ILE A 101 -5.95 8.46 -15.90
N ALA A 102 -6.34 8.94 -17.08
CA ALA A 102 -6.31 10.37 -17.40
C ALA A 102 -7.29 11.19 -16.55
N SER A 103 -8.50 10.66 -16.26
CA SER A 103 -9.48 11.38 -15.45
C SER A 103 -9.02 11.62 -14.00
N LEU A 104 -8.09 10.79 -13.51
CA LEU A 104 -7.50 10.91 -12.18
C LEU A 104 -6.48 12.05 -12.06
N GLN A 105 -6.02 12.68 -13.15
CA GLN A 105 -4.92 13.67 -13.12
C GLN A 105 -5.33 15.06 -12.60
N HIS A 106 -6.46 15.17 -11.91
CA HIS A 106 -6.96 16.45 -11.42
C HIS A 106 -6.66 16.64 -9.94
N ALA A 107 -5.70 17.52 -9.65
CA ALA A 107 -5.31 17.91 -8.31
C ALA A 107 -6.48 18.50 -7.51
N GLY A 108 -6.50 18.26 -6.19
CA GLY A 108 -7.39 18.90 -5.23
C GLY A 108 -8.83 18.39 -5.24
N LYS A 109 -9.14 17.39 -6.06
CA LYS A 109 -10.46 16.78 -6.13
C LYS A 109 -10.58 15.57 -5.22
N HIS A 110 -11.77 15.40 -4.66
CA HIS A 110 -12.12 14.20 -3.92
C HIS A 110 -12.54 13.12 -4.92
N LEU A 111 -11.91 11.96 -4.81
CA LEU A 111 -12.02 10.85 -5.76
C LEU A 111 -12.33 9.57 -5.00
N THR A 112 -13.18 8.76 -5.60
CA THR A 112 -13.38 7.36 -5.23
C THR A 112 -12.84 6.48 -6.35
N ILE A 113 -11.88 5.63 -6.02
CA ILE A 113 -11.15 4.76 -6.94
C ILE A 113 -11.45 3.32 -6.56
N GLU A 114 -11.95 2.53 -7.51
CA GLU A 114 -12.15 1.10 -7.30
C GLU A 114 -11.22 0.28 -8.18
N GLY A 115 -10.82 -0.90 -7.69
CA GLY A 115 -9.94 -1.76 -8.46
C GLY A 115 -9.43 -2.99 -7.74
N HIS A 116 -8.68 -3.81 -8.48
CA HIS A 116 -8.00 -4.98 -7.94
C HIS A 116 -6.60 -4.60 -7.43
N LEU A 117 -6.39 -4.76 -6.14
CA LEU A 117 -5.11 -4.46 -5.49
C LEU A 117 -4.18 -5.66 -5.58
N HIS A 118 -3.09 -5.47 -6.32
CA HIS A 118 -1.98 -6.41 -6.42
C HIS A 118 -0.89 -5.97 -5.44
N THR A 119 -1.01 -6.43 -4.20
CA THR A 119 -0.14 -6.00 -3.08
C THR A 119 1.32 -6.37 -3.29
N ARG A 120 1.62 -7.52 -3.94
CA ARG A 120 2.98 -7.96 -4.25
C ARG A 120 3.68 -7.02 -5.24
N GLU A 121 3.00 -6.64 -6.31
CA GLU A 121 3.53 -5.75 -7.36
C GLU A 121 3.36 -4.27 -7.00
N ARG A 122 2.61 -3.97 -5.92
CA ARG A 122 2.23 -2.63 -5.48
C ARG A 122 1.49 -1.89 -6.58
N ARG A 123 0.50 -2.53 -7.19
CA ARG A 123 -0.30 -1.95 -8.26
C ARG A 123 -1.79 -2.07 -7.98
N LEU A 124 -2.54 -1.05 -8.38
CA LEU A 124 -4.00 -1.08 -8.36
C LEU A 124 -4.50 -1.04 -9.80
N LEU A 125 -5.15 -2.12 -10.23
CA LEU A 125 -5.86 -2.14 -11.51
C LEU A 125 -7.16 -1.38 -11.32
N VAL A 126 -7.18 -0.14 -11.78
CA VAL A 126 -8.33 0.73 -11.65
C VAL A 126 -9.40 0.31 -12.65
N THR A 127 -10.57 -0.04 -12.14
CA THR A 127 -11.75 -0.46 -12.89
C THR A 127 -12.81 0.65 -12.92
N ALA A 128 -12.87 1.47 -11.87
CA ALA A 128 -13.74 2.64 -11.79
C ALA A 128 -13.03 3.79 -11.07
N ALA A 129 -13.32 5.02 -11.49
CA ALA A 129 -12.90 6.23 -10.83
C ALA A 129 -13.98 7.28 -10.97
N GLU A 130 -14.44 7.82 -9.83
CA GLU A 130 -15.47 8.83 -9.77
C GLU A 130 -14.99 10.03 -8.96
N GLU A 131 -15.24 11.23 -9.48
CA GLU A 131 -15.12 12.45 -8.70
C GLU A 131 -16.31 12.53 -7.75
N THR A 132 -16.04 12.44 -6.46
CA THR A 132 -17.07 12.58 -5.44
C THR A 132 -17.09 14.06 -5.04
N PRO A 133 -18.25 14.75 -5.06
CA PRO A 133 -18.31 16.09 -4.50
C PRO A 133 -17.94 16.01 -3.01
N ALA A 134 -17.02 16.88 -2.57
CA ALA A 134 -16.58 16.91 -1.17
C ALA A 134 -17.81 16.92 -0.27
N VAL A 135 -18.06 15.81 0.42
CA VAL A 135 -19.19 15.70 1.34
C VAL A 135 -18.92 16.69 2.45
N ALA A 136 -19.64 17.81 2.44
CA ALA A 136 -19.61 18.78 3.52
C ALA A 136 -19.96 18.03 4.81
N ARG A 137 -18.95 17.78 5.66
CA ARG A 137 -19.19 17.29 7.02
C ARG A 137 -19.97 18.39 7.75
N ILE A 138 -21.28 18.21 7.84
CA ILE A 138 -22.13 19.00 8.72
C ILE A 138 -21.73 18.60 10.14
N HIS A 139 -21.24 19.59 10.87
CA HIS A 139 -20.65 19.46 12.19
C HIS A 139 -21.71 19.47 13.30
#